data_AF-A0A9D4H5M7-F1
#
_entry.id   AF-A0A9D4H5M7-F1
#
_cell.length_a   1.000
_cell.length_b   1.000
_cell.length_c   1.000
_cell.angle_alpha   90.00
_cell.angle_beta   90.00
_cell.angle_gamma   90.00
#
_symmetry.space_group_name_H-M   'P 1'
#
loop_
_entity.id
_entity.type
_entity.pdbx_description
1 polymer ?
#
loop_
_entity_poly.entity_id
_entity_poly.type
_entity_poly.pdbx_seq_one_letter_code
_entity_poly.pdbx_strand_id
1 'polypeptide(L)'
;MKPHLQLVVNTRRSSFPVENEEIKRGKLCIIQERRGEQNRLPVFVCVYRSFFDHYVIIYKDSKYSSKTGYINLRQCLICVCTGKGTQVRISSNSFDDGSCVFEFSNRDEADEWQMALQPQFPVTPTSPPVYPTVRDGL
;
A
#
# COMPACT_ATOMS: atom_id res chain seq x y z
N MET A 1 -38.56 29.53 -33.42
CA MET A 1 -38.20 29.66 -32.00
C MET A 1 -38.15 28.25 -31.41
N LYS A 2 -36.97 27.75 -31.03
CA LYS A 2 -36.79 26.39 -30.50
C LYS A 2 -36.60 26.47 -28.98
N PRO A 3 -37.29 25.66 -28.16
CA PRO A 3 -37.03 25.61 -26.74
C PRO A 3 -35.68 24.95 -26.46
N HIS A 4 -34.86 25.64 -25.68
CA HIS A 4 -33.57 25.19 -25.20
C HIS A 4 -33.79 24.23 -24.03
N LEU A 5 -33.79 22.93 -24.29
CA LEU A 5 -33.75 21.91 -23.25
C LEU A 5 -32.36 21.94 -22.63
N GLN A 6 -32.24 22.54 -21.45
CA GLN A 6 -31.06 22.38 -20.61
C GLN A 6 -31.00 20.94 -20.12
N LEU A 7 -30.00 20.21 -20.60
CA LEU A 7 -29.64 18.90 -20.07
C LEU A 7 -29.09 19.11 -18.66
N VAL A 8 -29.96 19.02 -17.65
CA VAL A 8 -29.54 18.83 -16.27
C VAL A 8 -28.91 17.45 -16.20
N VAL A 9 -27.58 17.39 -16.31
CA VAL A 9 -26.80 16.18 -16.02
C VAL A 9 -26.88 15.98 -14.51
N ASN A 10 -27.99 15.38 -14.09
CA ASN A 10 -28.19 14.93 -12.72
C ASN A 10 -27.35 13.65 -12.57
N THR A 11 -26.04 13.81 -12.40
CA THR A 11 -25.15 12.72 -12.04
C THR A 11 -25.52 12.31 -10.62
N ARG A 12 -26.56 11.49 -10.50
CA ARG A 12 -26.69 10.55 -9.39
C ARG A 12 -25.44 9.69 -9.43
N ARG A 13 -24.36 10.16 -8.79
CA ARG A 13 -23.26 9.31 -8.37
C ARG A 13 -23.92 8.25 -7.50
N SER A 14 -24.07 7.05 -8.06
CA SER A 14 -24.50 5.92 -7.27
C SER A 14 -23.54 5.81 -6.10
N SER A 15 -24.13 5.85 -4.92
CA SER A 15 -23.50 5.64 -3.63
C SER A 15 -23.10 4.17 -3.49
N PHE A 16 -22.06 3.77 -4.21
CA PHE A 16 -21.24 2.63 -3.86
C PHE A 16 -19.92 3.19 -3.31
N PRO A 17 -19.44 2.77 -2.13
CA PRO A 17 -18.14 3.20 -1.67
C PRO A 17 -17.10 2.78 -2.71
N VAL A 18 -16.25 3.72 -3.14
CA VAL A 18 -15.04 3.38 -3.89
C VAL A 18 -14.13 2.72 -2.85
N GLU A 19 -14.23 1.39 -2.70
CA GLU A 19 -13.73 0.69 -1.50
C GLU A 19 -12.20 0.67 -1.37
N ASN A 20 -11.44 1.16 -2.34
CA ASN A 20 -9.98 1.22 -2.28
C ASN A 20 -9.47 2.66 -2.42
N GLU A 21 -8.91 3.20 -1.34
CA GLU A 21 -8.21 4.48 -1.31
C GLU A 21 -6.78 4.31 -1.80
N GLU A 22 -6.34 5.17 -2.71
CA GLU A 22 -4.94 5.21 -3.14
C GLU A 22 -4.12 5.98 -2.10
N ILE A 23 -3.14 5.31 -1.47
CA ILE A 23 -2.30 5.91 -0.43
C ILE A 23 -1.13 6.68 -1.03
N LYS A 24 -0.44 6.08 -2.01
CA LYS A 24 0.73 6.67 -2.66
C LYS A 24 0.96 6.03 -4.02
N ARG A 25 1.48 6.81 -4.96
CA ARG A 25 1.96 6.30 -6.25
C ARG A 25 3.22 7.02 -6.70
N GLY A 26 4.02 6.35 -7.53
CA GLY A 26 5.22 6.97 -8.09
C GLY A 26 6.10 5.99 -8.86
N LYS A 27 7.18 6.54 -9.43
CA LYS A 27 8.20 5.77 -10.13
C LYS A 27 9.25 5.31 -9.12
N LEU A 28 9.51 4.01 -9.08
CA LEU A 28 10.51 3.41 -8.20
C LEU A 28 11.40 2.47 -9.00
N CYS A 29 12.51 2.04 -8.41
CA CYS A 29 13.37 1.02 -8.97
C CYS A 29 13.28 -0.25 -8.13
N ILE A 30 12.95 -1.37 -8.75
CA ILE A 30 13.11 -2.68 -8.12
C ILE A 30 14.54 -3.15 -8.33
N ILE A 31 15.17 -3.56 -7.25
CA ILE A 31 16.48 -4.21 -7.25
C ILE A 31 16.27 -5.72 -7.35
N GLN A 32 16.86 -6.34 -8.36
CA GLN A 32 16.89 -7.80 -8.52
C GLN A 32 18.33 -8.27 -8.52
N GLU A 33 18.67 -9.20 -7.65
CA GLU A 33 19.97 -9.87 -7.68
C GLU A 33 19.84 -11.18 -8.45
N ARG A 34 20.63 -11.34 -9.50
CA ARG A 34 20.69 -12.58 -10.29
C ARG A 34 22.14 -12.94 -10.55
N ARG A 35 22.58 -14.11 -10.09
CA ARG A 35 23.95 -14.63 -10.32
C ARG A 35 25.05 -13.66 -9.85
N GLY A 36 24.81 -12.93 -8.76
CA GLY A 36 25.74 -11.93 -8.21
C GLY A 36 25.71 -10.56 -8.90
N GLU A 37 24.88 -10.39 -9.94
CA GLU A 37 24.67 -9.09 -10.58
C GLU A 37 23.39 -8.43 -10.07
N GLN A 38 23.51 -7.15 -9.69
CA GLN A 38 22.39 -6.33 -9.24
C GLN A 38 21.78 -5.58 -10.43
N ASN A 39 20.60 -5.99 -10.86
CA ASN A 39 19.83 -5.33 -11.90
C ASN A 39 18.81 -4.36 -11.31
N ARG A 40 18.69 -3.18 -11.92
CA ARG A 40 17.70 -2.15 -11.54
C ARG A 40 16.59 -2.10 -12.58
N LEU A 41 15.37 -2.38 -12.16
CA LEU A 41 14.19 -2.37 -13.01
C LEU A 41 13.31 -1.16 -12.65
N PRO A 42 13.21 -0.14 -13.51
CA PRO A 42 12.27 0.97 -13.27
C PRO A 42 10.83 0.46 -13.39
N VAL A 43 10.00 0.84 -12.42
CA VAL A 43 8.60 0.44 -12.32
C VAL A 43 7.74 1.62 -11.89
N PHE A 44 6.44 1.54 -12.16
CA PHE A 44 5.46 2.43 -11.56
C PHE A 44 4.70 1.66 -10.48
N VAL A 45 4.62 2.23 -9.29
CA VAL A 45 4.07 1.57 -8.10
C VAL A 45 2.87 2.35 -7.59
N CYS A 46 1.79 1.64 -7.30
CA CYS A 46 0.61 2.18 -6.64
C CYS A 46 0.31 1.37 -5.38
N VAL A 47 0.12 2.06 -4.26
CA VAL A 47 -0.29 1.48 -2.99
C VAL A 47 -1.74 1.83 -2.74
N TYR A 48 -2.55 0.81 -2.48
CA TYR A 48 -3.97 0.95 -2.22
C TYR A 48 -4.30 0.35 -0.87
N ARG A 49 -5.26 0.97 -0.18
CA ARG A 49 -5.78 0.51 1.09
C ARG A 49 -7.29 0.52 1.10
N SER A 50 -7.87 -0.48 1.72
CA SER A 50 -9.28 -0.55 2.07
C SER A 50 -9.43 -0.97 3.52
N PHE A 51 -10.68 -1.06 3.98
CA PHE A 51 -10.97 -1.59 5.31
C PHE A 51 -10.48 -3.05 5.47
N PHE A 52 -10.51 -3.83 4.38
CA PHE A 52 -10.19 -5.25 4.38
C PHE A 52 -8.92 -5.61 3.65
N ASP A 53 -8.19 -4.66 3.06
CA ASP A 53 -6.96 -4.98 2.35
C ASP A 53 -5.94 -3.83 2.36
N HIS A 54 -4.68 -4.19 2.16
CA HIS A 54 -3.59 -3.25 1.93
C HIS A 54 -2.63 -3.90 0.95
N TYR A 55 -2.49 -3.33 -0.24
CA TYR A 55 -1.79 -3.99 -1.32
C TYR A 55 -1.06 -3.01 -2.24
N VAL A 56 -0.09 -3.56 -2.98
CA VAL A 56 0.69 -2.85 -3.97
C VAL A 56 0.42 -3.44 -5.34
N ILE A 57 0.23 -2.57 -6.32
CA ILE A 57 0.28 -2.94 -7.74
C ILE A 57 1.54 -2.34 -8.35
N ILE A 58 2.27 -3.19 -9.07
CA ILE A 58 3.51 -2.82 -9.75
C ILE A 58 3.25 -2.94 -11.25
N TYR A 59 3.56 -1.87 -11.98
CA TYR A 59 3.47 -1.79 -13.42
C TYR A 59 4.86 -1.64 -14.04
N LYS A 60 5.07 -2.28 -15.20
CA LYS A 60 6.33 -2.15 -15.96
C LYS A 60 6.56 -0.74 -16.47
N ASP A 61 5.47 -0.03 -16.74
CA ASP A 61 5.48 1.28 -17.37
C ASP A 61 4.51 2.22 -16.63
N SER A 62 4.71 3.52 -16.82
CA SER A 62 3.85 4.56 -16.23
C SER A 62 2.53 4.76 -16.98
N LYS A 63 2.28 3.98 -18.05
CA LYS A 63 1.01 4.00 -18.78
C LYS A 63 0.01 3.01 -18.20
N TYR A 64 0.40 2.28 -17.15
CA TYR A 64 -0.40 1.23 -16.50
C TYR A 64 -0.80 0.11 -17.48
N SER A 65 -0.10 -0.02 -18.61
CA SER A 65 -0.48 -0.93 -19.68
C SER A 65 -0.12 -2.38 -19.38
N SER A 66 0.84 -2.62 -18.49
CA SER A 66 1.32 -3.96 -18.16
C SER A 66 1.60 -4.10 -16.67
N LYS A 67 0.69 -4.80 -15.96
CA LYS A 67 0.86 -5.20 -14.57
C LYS A 67 1.95 -6.26 -14.48
N THR A 68 2.99 -5.99 -13.70
CA THR A 68 4.11 -6.89 -13.47
C THR A 68 4.06 -7.56 -12.11
N GLY A 69 3.30 -7.01 -11.16
CA GLY A 69 3.24 -7.56 -9.81
C GLY A 69 2.01 -7.13 -9.03
N TYR A 70 1.70 -7.95 -8.03
CA TYR A 70 0.74 -7.70 -6.97
C TYR A 70 1.35 -8.19 -5.67
N ILE A 71 1.34 -7.34 -4.64
CA ILE A 71 1.84 -7.69 -3.31
C ILE A 71 0.74 -7.39 -2.29
N ASN A 72 0.28 -8.40 -1.56
CA ASN A 72 -0.56 -8.17 -0.39
C ASN A 72 0.34 -7.82 0.80
N LEU A 73 0.22 -6.60 1.31
CA LEU A 73 1.09 -6.08 2.37
C LEU A 73 0.73 -6.63 3.75
N ARG A 74 -0.49 -7.12 3.99
CA ARG A 74 -0.94 -7.57 5.33
C ARG A 74 -0.08 -8.67 5.94
N GLN A 75 0.54 -9.49 5.10
CA GLN A 75 1.41 -10.60 5.51
C GLN A 75 2.89 -10.33 5.19
N CYS A 76 3.22 -9.09 4.87
CA CYS A 76 4.59 -8.68 4.56
C CYS A 76 5.26 -8.01 5.75
N LEU A 77 6.56 -8.27 5.87
CA LEU A 77 7.49 -7.49 6.68
C LEU A 77 8.15 -6.45 5.79
N ILE A 78 8.16 -5.20 6.25
CA ILE A 78 8.75 -4.07 5.54
C ILE A 78 9.88 -3.52 6.40
N CYS A 79 11.08 -3.52 5.85
CA CYS A 79 12.29 -3.13 6.56
C CYS A 79 13.14 -2.21 5.69
N VAL A 80 13.70 -1.17 6.29
CA VAL A 80 14.78 -0.40 5.66
C VAL A 80 16.04 -1.27 5.63
N CYS A 81 16.71 -1.32 4.48
CA CYS A 81 17.96 -2.06 4.35
C CYS A 81 19.07 -1.40 5.19
N THR A 82 19.69 -2.16 6.08
CA THR A 82 20.79 -1.66 6.92
C THR A 82 21.96 -1.19 6.05
N GLY A 83 22.46 0.01 6.34
CA GLY A 83 23.54 0.65 5.57
C GLY A 83 23.12 1.23 4.21
N LYS A 84 21.87 1.06 3.79
CA LYS A 84 21.31 1.64 2.54
C LYS A 84 19.99 2.33 2.84
N GLY A 85 20.07 3.53 3.41
CA GLY A 85 18.90 4.33 3.84
C GLY A 85 17.96 4.78 2.71
N THR A 86 18.26 4.44 1.46
CA THR A 86 17.41 4.68 0.28
C THR A 86 16.79 3.39 -0.25
N GLN A 87 16.82 2.30 0.51
CA GLN A 87 16.28 1.01 0.10
C GLN A 87 15.35 0.42 1.15
N VAL A 88 14.18 -0.02 0.71
CA VAL A 88 13.18 -0.71 1.53
C VAL A 88 12.96 -2.09 0.95
N ARG A 89 13.07 -3.11 1.80
CA ARG A 89 12.77 -4.50 1.48
C ARG A 89 11.37 -4.85 1.97
N ILE A 90 10.60 -5.46 1.09
CA ILE A 90 9.33 -6.12 1.40
C ILE A 90 9.56 -7.63 1.30
N SER A 91 9.35 -8.34 2.40
CA SER A 91 9.43 -9.80 2.46
C SER A 91 8.07 -10.35 2.83
N SER A 92 7.53 -11.27 2.05
CA SER A 92 6.26 -11.94 2.36
C SER A 92 6.53 -13.35 2.87
N ASN A 93 5.80 -13.76 3.93
CA ASN A 93 5.85 -15.14 4.43
C ASN A 93 5.10 -16.15 3.54
N SER A 94 4.26 -15.65 2.62
CA SER A 94 3.41 -16.44 1.74
C SER A 94 3.94 -16.53 0.30
N PHE A 95 5.11 -15.94 0.03
CA PHE A 95 5.76 -16.01 -1.27
C PHE A 95 6.88 -17.06 -1.20
N ASP A 96 6.76 -18.10 -2.03
CA ASP A 96 7.67 -19.25 -2.10
C ASP A 96 9.17 -18.91 -2.22
N ASP A 97 9.56 -17.69 -2.60
CA ASP A 97 10.96 -17.22 -2.54
C ASP A 97 11.17 -15.71 -2.78
N GLY A 98 10.19 -14.85 -2.46
CA GLY A 98 10.13 -13.50 -3.04
C GLY A 98 10.27 -12.35 -2.04
N SER A 99 11.50 -11.97 -1.68
CA SER A 99 11.71 -10.60 -1.18
C SER A 99 11.85 -9.63 -2.35
N CYS A 100 11.22 -8.46 -2.26
CA CYS A 100 11.36 -7.39 -3.24
C CYS A 100 12.05 -6.21 -2.56
N VAL A 101 13.06 -5.63 -3.22
CA VAL A 101 13.74 -4.43 -2.72
C VAL A 101 13.42 -3.27 -3.64
N PHE A 102 12.85 -2.22 -3.07
CA PHE A 102 12.66 -0.94 -3.73
C PHE A 102 13.79 0.00 -3.36
N GLU A 103 14.30 0.72 -4.37
CA GLU A 103 15.25 1.81 -4.24
C GLU A 103 14.57 3.14 -4.53
N PHE A 104 14.87 4.13 -3.69
CA PHE A 104 14.34 5.49 -3.70
C PHE A 104 15.46 6.50 -3.98
N SER A 105 15.08 7.72 -4.34
CA SER A 105 16.04 8.76 -4.72
C SER A 105 16.81 9.29 -3.51
N ASN A 106 16.16 9.33 -2.35
CA ASN A 106 16.73 9.82 -1.11
C ASN A 106 16.06 9.13 0.10
N ARG A 107 16.59 9.43 1.29
CA ARG A 107 16.13 8.82 2.55
C ARG A 107 14.73 9.28 2.95
N ASP A 108 14.42 10.55 2.80
CA ASP A 108 13.11 11.10 3.17
C ASP A 108 12.00 10.44 2.33
N GLU A 109 12.26 10.24 1.04
CA GLU A 109 11.37 9.52 0.13
C GLU A 109 11.20 8.06 0.59
N ALA A 110 12.30 7.39 0.98
CA ALA A 110 12.25 6.02 1.49
C ALA A 110 11.41 5.91 2.78
N ASP A 111 11.54 6.86 3.69
CA ASP A 111 10.78 6.91 4.95
C ASP A 111 9.28 7.14 4.65
N GLU A 112 8.93 8.06 3.75
CA GLU A 112 7.54 8.26 3.31
C GLU A 112 6.93 7.02 2.66
N TRP A 113 7.68 6.37 1.78
CA TRP A 113 7.24 5.13 1.13
C TRP A 113 7.14 3.99 2.11
N GLN A 114 8.05 3.87 3.08
CA GLN A 114 7.95 2.88 4.14
C GLN A 114 6.65 3.05 4.92
N MET A 115 6.29 4.28 5.31
CA MET A 115 5.03 4.56 6.01
C MET A 115 3.81 4.19 5.16
N ALA A 116 3.85 4.48 3.85
CA ALA A 116 2.77 4.12 2.93
C ALA A 116 2.62 2.60 2.79
N LEU A 117 3.74 1.87 2.71
CA LEU A 117 3.77 0.42 2.56
C LEU A 117 3.40 -0.31 3.86
N GLN A 118 3.67 0.28 5.03
CA GLN A 118 3.45 -0.37 6.33
C GLN A 118 1.97 -0.77 6.51
N PRO A 119 1.67 -2.05 6.78
CA PRO A 119 0.34 -2.47 7.19
C PRO A 119 -0.06 -1.72 8.44
N GLN A 120 -1.16 -0.97 8.36
CA GLN A 120 -1.84 -0.52 9.55
C GLN A 120 -2.78 -1.63 9.97
N PHE A 121 -2.42 -2.32 11.05
CA PHE A 121 -3.40 -3.15 11.74
C PHE A 121 -4.46 -2.19 12.29
N PRO A 122 -5.77 -2.49 12.13
CA PRO A 122 -6.75 -1.80 12.94
C PRO A 122 -6.36 -2.06 14.38
N VAL A 123 -5.98 -1.01 15.10
CA VAL A 123 -5.92 -1.04 16.56
C VAL A 123 -7.29 -1.52 17.01
N THR A 124 -7.36 -2.74 17.52
CA THR A 124 -8.54 -3.22 18.22
C THR A 124 -8.90 -2.13 19.23
N PRO A 125 -10.15 -1.64 19.29
CA PRO A 125 -10.54 -0.80 20.41
C PRO A 125 -10.32 -1.64 21.67
N THR A 126 -9.24 -1.38 22.40
CA THR A 126 -9.00 -1.93 23.71
C THR A 126 -10.12 -1.41 24.59
N SER A 127 -11.23 -2.14 24.64
CA SER A 127 -12.21 -1.95 25.69
C SER A 127 -11.44 -2.10 27.00
N PRO A 128 -11.53 -1.13 27.92
CA PRO A 128 -10.90 -1.28 29.22
C PRO A 128 -11.43 -2.57 29.88
N PRO A 129 -10.59 -3.32 30.60
CA PRO A 129 -11.06 -4.47 31.38
C PRO A 129 -12.10 -3.96 32.38
N VAL A 130 -13.35 -4.38 32.21
CA VAL A 130 -14.40 -4.21 33.21
C VAL A 130 -14.05 -5.15 34.35
N TYR A 131 -13.36 -4.64 35.37
CA TYR A 131 -13.18 -5.38 36.61
C TYR A 131 -14.54 -5.47 37.32
N PRO A 132 -15.05 -6.66 37.64
CA PRO A 132 -16.21 -6.77 38.51
C PRO A 132 -15.81 -6.26 39.90
N THR A 133 -16.36 -5.11 40.29
CA THR A 133 -16.30 -4.65 41.68
C THR A 133 -17.26 -5.53 42.47
N VAL A 134 -16.72 -6.52 43.17
CA VAL A 134 -17.45 -7.23 44.23
C VAL A 134 -17.75 -6.18 45.30
N ARG A 135 -19.01 -5.76 45.40
CA ARG A 135 -19.49 -5.04 46.58
C ARG A 135 -19.77 -6.08 47.66
N ASP A 136 -18.82 -6.22 48.58
CA ASP A 136 -19.08 -6.77 49.91
C ASP A 136 -19.72 -5.69 50.79
N GLY A 137 -20.75 -6.08 51.56
CA GLY A 137 -21.40 -5.31 52.63
C GLY A 137 -22.69 -4.59 52.19
N LEU A 138 -23.84 -4.74 52.85
CA LEU A 138 -24.16 -5.16 54.22
C LEU A 138 -25.48 -5.96 54.24
#